data_AF-A0AA51E139-F1
#
_entry.id   AF-A0AA51E139-F1
#
_cell.length_a   1.000
_cell.length_b   1.000
_cell.length_c   1.000
_cell.angle_alpha   90.00
_cell.angle_beta   90.00
_cell.angle_gamma   90.00
#
_symmetry.space_group_name_H-M   'P 1'
#
loop_
_entity.id
_entity.type
_entity.pdbx_description
1 polymer ?
#
loop_
_entity_poly.entity_id
_entity_poly.type
_entity_poly.pdbx_seq_one_letter_code
_entity_poly.pdbx_strand_id
1 'polypeptide(L)'
;DVKKDGDVVAVQDLREHVRQIDKAVASKEPRFTMRVLRSLPSTRRKLNGNVLRAILNQLYPACPDKEALLVFVENPSPGSVEIDAPRSRSAPKIPVTEVDVYMHLLVLLRLLDTNKLEQASECSQQLMNKIVAQNRRTLDLIAAKSYFYHSRVFELNNKLDLIRGLLHARLRTSTLRNDYEGQAVLINCLLRNYLHYALYDQADKLVSKSVFPENASNNEWARFLYYLGRIKAARLEYSDAHKHLVQALRKAPQTAAVGFRQTAQKLAIVVELLLGDIPERAIFRQAPLRKALAPYFQLTQAVRLGNLQRFGEVLENFGTQFRNDHTFTLILRLRQNVIKTAIRSIGLSYSRISPKDIARKLGLDSAEDAEFIV
;
A
#
# COMPACT_ATOMS: atom_id res chain seq x y z
N ASP A 1 1.13 -26.69 27.04
CA ASP A 1 2.54 -26.62 26.64
C ASP A 1 2.82 -26.18 25.20
N VAL A 2 1.97 -26.50 24.21
CA VAL A 2 2.17 -26.09 22.79
C VAL A 2 2.34 -24.57 22.56
N LYS A 3 1.67 -23.71 23.35
CA LYS A 3 1.87 -22.25 23.27
C LYS A 3 3.22 -21.79 23.82
N LYS A 4 3.75 -22.46 24.85
CA LYS A 4 5.06 -22.15 25.45
C LYS A 4 6.21 -22.52 24.50
N ASP A 5 6.12 -23.65 23.80
CA ASP A 5 7.12 -24.03 22.79
C ASP A 5 7.12 -23.06 21.60
N GLY A 6 5.93 -22.60 21.17
CA GLY A 6 5.82 -21.57 20.13
C GLY A 6 6.45 -20.24 20.53
N ASP A 7 6.30 -19.84 21.79
CA ASP A 7 6.89 -18.62 22.35
C ASP A 7 8.42 -18.71 22.45
N VAL A 8 8.97 -19.86 22.86
CA VAL A 8 10.42 -20.09 22.90
C VAL A 8 11.04 -20.07 21.50
N VAL A 9 10.38 -20.68 20.51
CA VAL A 9 10.81 -20.62 19.10
C VAL A 9 10.76 -19.19 18.57
N ALA A 10 9.74 -18.40 18.92
CA ALA A 10 9.66 -17.00 18.53
C ALA A 10 10.79 -16.15 19.15
N VAL A 11 11.17 -16.42 20.41
CA VAL A 11 12.31 -15.77 21.07
C VAL A 11 13.62 -16.13 20.38
N GLN A 12 13.81 -17.39 19.98
CA GLN A 12 15.00 -17.84 19.24
C GLN A 12 15.08 -17.21 17.84
N ASP A 13 13.98 -17.18 17.09
CA ASP A 13 13.87 -16.52 15.78
C ASP A 13 14.27 -15.03 15.89
N LEU A 14 13.79 -14.33 16.93
CA LEU A 14 14.10 -12.91 17.17
C LEU A 14 15.56 -12.68 17.58
N ARG A 15 16.16 -13.61 18.33
CA ARG A 15 17.59 -13.57 18.64
C ARG A 15 18.45 -13.74 17.40
N GLU A 16 18.05 -14.61 16.48
CA GLU A 16 18.71 -14.74 15.18
C GLU A 16 18.56 -13.48 14.33
N HIS A 17 17.40 -12.81 14.37
CA HIS A 17 17.18 -11.52 13.69
C HIS A 17 18.12 -10.43 14.23
N VAL A 18 18.24 -10.29 15.55
CA VAL A 18 19.19 -9.36 16.18
C VAL A 18 20.62 -9.68 15.76
N ARG A 19 21.03 -10.96 15.80
CA ARG A 19 22.37 -11.38 15.39
C ARG A 19 22.65 -11.10 13.90
N GLN A 20 21.63 -11.22 13.06
CA GLN A 20 21.73 -10.88 11.64
C GLN A 20 21.84 -9.37 11.42
N ILE A 21 21.17 -8.54 12.23
CA ILE A 21 21.31 -7.07 12.20
C ILE A 21 22.71 -6.66 12.67
N ASP A 22 23.22 -7.23 13.76
CA ASP A 22 24.59 -6.96 14.23
C ASP A 22 25.63 -7.36 13.18
N LYS A 23 25.44 -8.53 12.55
CA LYS A 23 26.28 -8.97 11.42
C LYS A 23 26.14 -8.03 10.22
N ALA A 24 24.96 -7.50 9.94
CA ALA A 24 24.74 -6.51 8.86
C ALA A 24 25.49 -5.21 9.13
N VAL A 25 25.49 -4.74 10.38
CA VAL A 25 26.20 -3.52 10.79
C VAL A 25 27.72 -3.74 10.72
N ALA A 26 28.20 -4.89 11.18
CA ALA A 26 29.62 -5.24 11.13
C ALA A 26 30.14 -5.46 9.68
N SER A 27 29.35 -6.11 8.83
CA SER A 27 29.70 -6.38 7.42
C SER A 27 29.37 -5.23 6.45
N LYS A 28 28.55 -4.26 6.89
CA LYS A 28 27.95 -3.20 6.05
C LYS A 28 27.14 -3.72 4.86
N GLU A 29 26.73 -5.00 4.86
CA GLU A 29 25.93 -5.59 3.80
C GLU A 29 24.42 -5.46 4.09
N PRO A 30 23.64 -4.77 3.23
CA PRO A 30 22.20 -4.56 3.45
C PRO A 30 21.36 -5.84 3.28
N ARG A 31 21.95 -6.91 2.73
CA ARG A 31 21.26 -8.18 2.44
C ARG A 31 20.73 -8.88 3.70
N PHE A 32 21.48 -8.81 4.80
CA PHE A 32 21.08 -9.41 6.07
C PHE A 32 19.88 -8.67 6.67
N THR A 33 19.89 -7.34 6.64
CA THR A 33 18.74 -6.51 7.06
C THR A 33 17.49 -6.79 6.21
N MET A 34 17.64 -6.92 4.89
CA MET A 34 16.51 -7.25 4.00
C MET A 34 15.87 -8.61 4.27
N ARG A 35 16.67 -9.62 4.68
CA ARG A 35 16.16 -10.95 5.06
C ARG A 35 15.32 -10.89 6.35
N VAL A 36 15.79 -10.11 7.33
CA VAL A 36 15.06 -9.85 8.58
C VAL A 36 13.75 -9.10 8.31
N LEU A 37 13.79 -8.07 7.44
CA LEU A 37 12.59 -7.32 7.08
C LEU A 37 11.57 -8.15 6.28
N ARG A 38 12.01 -9.15 5.50
CA ARG A 38 11.11 -10.06 4.77
C ARG A 38 10.40 -11.07 5.67
N SER A 39 11.01 -11.47 6.78
CA SER A 39 10.44 -12.40 7.77
C SER A 39 9.49 -11.73 8.76
N LEU A 40 9.45 -10.39 8.75
CA LEU A 40 8.62 -9.54 9.61
C LEU A 40 7.10 -9.89 9.63
N PRO A 41 6.44 -10.30 8.52
CA PRO A 41 5.04 -10.74 8.58
C PRO A 41 4.84 -12.07 9.31
N SER A 42 5.84 -12.96 9.27
CA SER A 42 5.81 -14.24 9.98
C SER A 42 6.06 -14.03 11.46
N THR A 43 7.02 -13.16 11.82
CA THR A 43 7.26 -12.81 13.22
C THR A 43 6.05 -12.09 13.81
N ARG A 44 5.39 -11.20 13.07
CA ARG A 44 4.13 -10.54 13.50
C ARG A 44 3.06 -11.52 13.99
N ARG A 45 2.89 -12.67 13.33
CA ARG A 45 1.90 -13.69 13.74
C ARG A 45 2.31 -14.49 14.98
N LYS A 46 3.62 -14.55 15.27
CA LYS A 46 4.20 -15.29 16.41
C LYS A 46 4.48 -14.39 17.62
N LEU A 47 4.30 -13.07 17.51
CA LEU A 47 4.64 -12.13 18.58
C LEU A 47 3.56 -12.08 19.66
N ASN A 48 3.89 -12.62 20.84
CA ASN A 48 3.12 -12.44 22.07
C ASN A 48 3.71 -11.31 22.93
N GLY A 49 2.86 -10.60 23.70
CA GLY A 49 3.31 -9.51 24.59
C GLY A 49 4.38 -9.95 25.60
N ASN A 50 4.28 -11.20 26.06
CA ASN A 50 5.26 -11.84 26.95
C ASN A 50 6.61 -12.09 26.25
N VAL A 51 6.60 -12.46 24.96
CA VAL A 51 7.81 -12.66 24.13
C VAL A 51 8.53 -11.33 23.91
N LEU A 52 7.78 -10.26 23.64
CA LEU A 52 8.34 -8.91 23.51
C LEU A 52 8.98 -8.44 24.83
N ARG A 53 8.33 -8.66 25.97
CA ARG A 53 8.88 -8.28 27.29
C ARG A 53 10.10 -9.10 27.67
N ALA A 54 10.11 -10.41 27.39
CA ALA A 54 11.27 -11.28 27.62
C ALA A 54 12.49 -10.83 26.79
N ILE A 55 12.27 -10.47 25.53
CA ILE A 55 13.35 -9.98 24.64
C ILE A 55 13.80 -8.57 25.05
N LEU A 56 12.89 -7.67 25.39
CA LEU A 56 13.24 -6.34 25.92
C LEU A 56 14.05 -6.44 27.22
N ASN A 57 13.73 -7.40 28.09
CA ASN A 57 14.49 -7.68 29.31
C ASN A 57 15.86 -8.30 29.03
N GLN A 58 15.99 -9.12 27.98
CA GLN A 58 17.25 -9.77 27.61
C GLN A 58 18.20 -8.87 26.80
N LEU A 59 17.68 -7.95 25.98
CA LEU A 59 18.49 -7.10 25.11
C LEU A 59 18.89 -5.76 25.74
N TYR A 60 18.07 -5.20 26.63
CA TYR A 60 18.35 -3.90 27.24
C TYR A 60 18.77 -4.05 28.70
N PRO A 61 20.02 -3.66 29.06
CA PRO A 61 20.28 -3.17 30.40
C PRO A 61 19.35 -1.98 30.70
N ALA A 62 19.14 -1.64 31.98
CA ALA A 62 18.24 -0.57 32.40
C ALA A 62 18.55 0.79 31.72
N CYS A 63 17.91 1.03 30.58
CA CYS A 63 17.95 2.29 29.83
C CYS A 63 16.54 2.92 29.87
N PRO A 64 16.43 4.26 29.87
CA PRO A 64 15.14 4.96 29.91
C PRO A 64 14.22 4.61 28.72
N ASP A 65 14.80 4.19 27.60
CA ASP A 65 14.09 3.67 26.42
C ASP A 65 13.34 2.37 26.69
N LYS A 66 13.82 1.56 27.63
CA LYS A 66 13.17 0.34 28.09
C LYS A 66 11.90 0.68 28.88
N GLU A 67 11.93 1.72 29.70
CA GLU A 67 10.77 2.15 30.48
C GLU A 67 9.67 2.73 29.58
N ALA A 68 10.02 3.55 28.59
CA ALA A 68 9.08 4.06 27.58
C ALA A 68 8.44 2.92 26.76
N LEU A 69 9.22 1.91 26.36
CA LEU A 69 8.71 0.74 25.65
C LEU A 69 7.88 -0.21 26.53
N LEU A 70 8.23 -0.34 27.82
CA LEU A 70 7.50 -1.18 28.78
C LEU A 70 6.13 -0.59 29.14
N VAL A 71 5.96 0.73 29.08
CA VAL A 71 4.64 1.40 29.25
C VAL A 71 3.67 1.03 28.11
N PHE A 72 4.18 0.77 26.91
CA PHE A 72 3.36 0.40 25.75
C PHE A 72 3.06 -1.10 25.64
N VAL A 73 3.76 -1.96 26.39
CA VAL A 73 3.49 -3.41 26.41
C VAL A 73 2.53 -3.72 27.54
N GLU A 74 1.35 -4.27 27.21
CA GLU A 74 0.36 -4.71 28.21
C GLU A 74 1.01 -5.54 29.33
N ASN A 75 0.67 -5.19 30.57
CA ASN A 75 1.10 -5.92 31.74
C ASN A 75 0.65 -7.40 31.62
N PRO A 76 1.52 -8.36 31.98
CA PRO A 76 1.13 -9.76 31.99
C PRO A 76 -0.03 -9.94 32.98
N SER A 77 -1.00 -10.77 32.61
CA SER A 77 -1.93 -11.37 33.59
C SER A 77 -1.10 -12.03 34.70
N PRO A 78 -1.44 -11.84 35.99
CA PRO A 78 -0.68 -12.38 37.11
C PRO A 78 -0.72 -13.91 37.06
N GLY A 79 0.38 -14.54 36.60
CA GLY A 79 0.50 -16.00 36.49
C GLY A 79 1.33 -16.54 35.32
N SER A 80 1.85 -15.72 34.40
CA SER A 80 2.73 -16.20 33.33
C SER A 80 4.19 -16.25 33.77
N VAL A 81 4.69 -17.47 33.97
CA VAL A 81 6.10 -17.82 34.26
C VAL A 81 7.05 -17.14 33.26
N GLU A 82 8.11 -16.53 33.80
CA GLU A 82 9.21 -15.94 33.03
C GLU A 82 9.79 -16.99 32.06
N ILE A 83 9.85 -16.66 30.78
CA ILE A 83 10.49 -17.51 29.77
C ILE A 83 12.00 -17.35 29.96
N ASP A 84 12.59 -18.19 30.79
CA ASP A 84 14.04 -18.22 31.03
C ASP A 84 14.72 -19.03 29.93
N ALA A 85 15.03 -18.36 28.81
CA ALA A 85 15.92 -18.90 27.79
C ALA A 85 17.38 -18.66 28.21
N PRO A 86 18.30 -19.62 28.02
CA PRO A 86 19.63 -19.58 28.59
C PRO A 86 20.40 -18.33 28.14
N ARG A 87 20.81 -17.51 29.12
CA ARG A 87 21.70 -16.34 28.96
C ARG A 87 23.01 -16.80 28.33
N SER A 88 23.14 -16.60 27.02
CA SER A 88 24.38 -16.86 26.30
C SER A 88 24.87 -15.54 25.69
N ARG A 89 25.96 -15.06 26.28
CA ARG A 89 26.74 -13.83 26.02
C ARG A 89 26.13 -12.54 26.58
N SER A 90 26.95 -11.88 27.40
CA SER A 90 26.77 -10.56 27.96
C SER A 90 26.22 -9.58 26.93
N ALA A 91 25.06 -8.98 27.24
CA ALA A 91 24.50 -7.89 26.46
C ALA A 91 25.55 -6.78 26.29
N PRO A 92 25.82 -6.30 25.06
CA PRO A 92 26.66 -5.11 24.88
C PRO A 92 26.04 -3.93 25.63
N LYS A 93 26.86 -3.17 26.36
CA LYS A 93 26.44 -2.12 27.31
C LYS A 93 25.58 -0.99 26.70
N ILE A 94 25.54 -0.90 25.38
CA ILE A 94 24.64 -0.03 24.61
C ILE A 94 24.11 -0.92 23.47
N PRO A 95 22.80 -1.21 23.38
CA PRO A 95 22.28 -1.91 22.23
C PRO A 95 22.60 -1.09 20.97
N VAL A 96 22.99 -1.78 19.91
CA VAL A 96 23.24 -1.16 18.61
C VAL A 96 21.98 -0.39 18.21
N THR A 97 22.15 0.86 17.78
CA THR A 97 21.07 1.80 17.45
C THR A 97 20.02 1.24 16.49
N GLU A 98 20.47 0.40 15.56
CA GLU A 98 19.65 -0.31 14.57
C GLU A 98 18.75 -1.38 15.22
N VAL A 99 19.26 -2.05 16.25
CA VAL A 99 18.50 -3.03 17.05
C VAL A 99 17.45 -2.31 17.86
N ASP A 100 17.77 -1.13 18.41
CA ASP A 100 16.80 -0.32 19.15
C ASP A 100 15.62 0.12 18.29
N VAL A 101 15.90 0.65 17.10
CA VAL A 101 14.85 1.05 16.13
C VAL A 101 14.05 -0.14 15.64
N TYR A 102 14.67 -1.31 15.44
CA TYR A 102 13.96 -2.53 15.08
C TYR A 102 13.02 -3.01 16.20
N MET A 103 13.44 -2.93 17.46
CA MET A 103 12.60 -3.30 18.60
C MET A 103 11.41 -2.35 18.77
N HIS A 104 11.62 -1.03 18.63
CA HIS A 104 10.53 -0.06 18.61
C HIS A 104 9.55 -0.32 17.46
N LEU A 105 10.05 -0.72 16.28
CA LEU A 105 9.20 -1.11 15.15
C LEU A 105 8.34 -2.33 15.47
N LEU A 106 8.88 -3.34 16.15
CA LEU A 106 8.13 -4.52 16.58
C LEU A 106 7.06 -4.19 17.63
N VAL A 107 7.35 -3.27 18.56
CA VAL A 107 6.36 -2.80 19.54
C VAL A 107 5.24 -2.03 18.85
N LEU A 108 5.57 -1.14 17.91
CA LEU A 108 4.57 -0.41 17.12
C LEU A 108 3.68 -1.36 16.29
N LEU A 109 4.26 -2.42 15.72
CA LEU A 109 3.51 -3.46 15.02
C LEU A 109 2.53 -4.19 15.93
N ARG A 110 2.96 -4.51 17.16
CA ARG A 110 2.09 -5.16 18.14
C ARG A 110 0.96 -4.24 18.58
N LEU A 111 1.25 -2.95 18.83
CA LEU A 111 0.24 -1.96 19.19
C LEU A 111 -0.83 -1.80 18.10
N LEU A 112 -0.41 -1.84 16.84
CA LEU A 112 -1.30 -1.88 15.68
C LEU A 112 -2.17 -3.14 15.64
N ASP A 113 -1.63 -4.31 16.03
CA ASP A 113 -2.41 -5.56 16.13
C ASP A 113 -3.40 -5.56 17.31
N THR A 114 -3.06 -4.89 18.41
CA THR A 114 -3.96 -4.70 19.56
C THR A 114 -4.94 -3.54 19.40
N ASN A 115 -4.94 -2.85 18.25
CA ASN A 115 -5.78 -1.68 17.95
C ASN A 115 -5.71 -0.53 18.99
N LYS A 116 -4.58 -0.37 19.71
CA LYS A 116 -4.38 0.76 20.65
C LYS A 116 -3.81 1.96 19.91
N LEU A 117 -4.68 2.74 19.29
CA LEU A 117 -4.28 3.73 18.29
C LEU A 117 -3.61 4.99 18.87
N GLU A 118 -3.97 5.42 20.09
CA GLU A 118 -3.37 6.59 20.74
C GLU A 118 -1.94 6.30 21.19
N GLN A 119 -1.75 5.19 21.89
CA GLN A 119 -0.45 4.69 22.32
C GLN A 119 0.50 4.39 21.13
N ALA A 120 -0.05 3.85 20.04
CA ALA A 120 0.71 3.67 18.81
C ALA A 120 1.20 4.99 18.21
N SER A 121 0.42 6.08 18.33
CA SER A 121 0.79 7.38 17.78
C SER A 121 1.98 8.00 18.52
N GLU A 122 1.97 7.96 19.85
CA GLU A 122 3.07 8.45 20.68
C GLU A 122 4.34 7.61 20.48
N CYS A 123 4.20 6.28 20.50
CA CYS A 123 5.31 5.37 20.21
C CYS A 123 5.90 5.63 18.82
N SER A 124 5.06 5.91 17.82
CA SER A 124 5.51 6.23 16.46
C SER A 124 6.23 7.57 16.35
N GLN A 125 5.86 8.57 17.15
CA GLN A 125 6.54 9.87 17.20
C GLN A 125 7.88 9.77 17.93
N GLN A 126 7.95 9.02 19.03
CA GLN A 126 9.19 8.75 19.74
C GLN A 126 10.19 7.99 18.87
N LEU A 127 9.73 6.95 18.17
CA LEU A 127 10.54 6.22 17.18
C LEU A 127 11.08 7.16 16.11
N MET A 128 10.23 8.05 15.62
CA MET A 128 10.61 9.00 14.58
C MET A 128 11.69 9.97 15.07
N ASN A 129 11.54 10.54 16.26
CA ASN A 129 12.53 11.43 16.89
C ASN A 129 13.90 10.74 17.09
N LYS A 130 13.90 9.46 17.44
CA LYS A 130 15.14 8.67 17.56
C LYS A 130 15.84 8.46 16.22
N ILE A 131 15.07 8.16 15.16
CA ILE A 131 15.59 8.06 13.80
C ILE A 131 16.15 9.41 13.33
N VAL A 132 15.53 10.53 13.72
CA VAL A 132 16.05 11.88 13.44
C VAL A 132 17.42 12.12 14.08
N ALA A 133 17.56 11.72 15.35
CA ALA A 133 18.77 11.95 16.13
C ALA A 133 19.96 11.12 15.62
N GLN A 134 19.72 9.98 14.97
CA GLN A 134 20.75 9.04 14.56
C GLN A 134 20.97 9.05 13.04
N ASN A 135 22.08 9.66 12.60
CA ASN A 135 22.43 9.79 11.18
C ASN A 135 23.36 8.68 10.67
N ARG A 136 22.93 7.41 10.72
CA ARG A 136 23.70 6.27 10.15
C ARG A 136 23.03 5.70 8.90
N ARG A 137 23.84 5.39 7.87
CA ARG A 137 23.35 4.82 6.58
C ARG A 137 22.81 3.39 6.71
N THR A 138 23.31 2.64 7.68
CA THR A 138 22.82 1.30 8.04
C THR A 138 21.38 1.32 8.56
N LEU A 139 20.92 2.47 9.09
CA LEU A 139 19.58 2.66 9.62
C LEU A 139 18.53 2.88 8.53
N ASP A 140 18.94 3.34 7.35
CA ASP A 140 18.06 3.86 6.30
C ASP A 140 17.01 2.81 5.82
N LEU A 141 17.39 1.53 5.72
CA LEU A 141 16.45 0.45 5.35
C LEU A 141 15.39 0.17 6.42
N ILE A 142 15.79 0.23 7.70
CA ILE A 142 14.87 0.01 8.83
C ILE A 142 13.98 1.25 8.98
N ALA A 143 14.57 2.45 8.85
CA ALA A 143 13.87 3.72 8.86
C ALA A 143 12.80 3.79 7.77
N ALA A 144 13.08 3.29 6.56
CA ALA A 144 12.10 3.22 5.49
C ALA A 144 10.84 2.44 5.89
N LYS A 145 10.99 1.29 6.57
CA LYS A 145 9.84 0.53 7.11
C LYS A 145 9.16 1.26 8.26
N SER A 146 9.93 1.88 9.14
CA SER A 146 9.38 2.71 10.23
C SER A 146 8.52 3.86 9.70
N TYR A 147 8.94 4.55 8.62
CA TYR A 147 8.15 5.59 7.98
C TYR A 147 6.83 5.06 7.41
N PHE A 148 6.85 3.87 6.81
CA PHE A 148 5.63 3.23 6.30
C PHE A 148 4.63 2.94 7.43
N TYR A 149 5.09 2.34 8.53
CA TYR A 149 4.19 2.02 9.65
C TYR A 149 3.77 3.26 10.42
N HIS A 150 4.63 4.27 10.54
CA HIS A 150 4.26 5.58 11.06
C HIS A 150 3.11 6.16 10.22
N SER A 151 3.26 6.25 8.89
CA SER A 151 2.17 6.70 8.02
C SER A 151 0.88 5.89 8.18
N ARG A 152 0.98 4.59 8.48
CA ARG A 152 -0.19 3.72 8.68
C ARG A 152 -0.91 3.96 10.00
N VAL A 153 -0.18 4.18 11.10
CA VAL A 153 -0.77 4.50 12.42
C VAL A 153 -1.62 5.77 12.31
N PHE A 154 -1.09 6.80 11.65
CA PHE A 154 -1.82 8.06 11.51
C PHE A 154 -2.94 8.01 10.47
N GLU A 155 -2.85 7.13 9.47
CA GLU A 155 -3.97 6.83 8.57
C GLU A 155 -5.15 6.25 9.36
N LEU A 156 -4.89 5.34 10.31
CA LEU A 156 -5.92 4.80 11.19
C LEU A 156 -6.47 5.84 12.18
N ASN A 157 -5.65 6.80 12.61
CA ASN A 157 -6.06 7.92 13.45
C ASN A 157 -6.72 9.08 12.68
N ASN A 158 -6.86 9.00 11.35
CA ASN A 158 -7.39 10.05 10.47
C ASN A 158 -6.70 11.42 10.59
N LYS A 159 -5.48 11.49 11.16
CA LYS A 159 -4.69 12.72 11.34
C LYS A 159 -3.48 12.73 10.40
N LEU A 160 -3.74 12.67 9.10
CA LEU A 160 -2.71 12.54 8.06
C LEU A 160 -2.05 13.87 7.67
N ASP A 161 -2.68 15.01 7.96
CA ASP A 161 -2.16 16.34 7.57
C ASP A 161 -0.89 16.75 8.34
N LEU A 162 -0.83 16.43 9.64
CA LEU A 162 0.28 16.77 10.53
C LEU A 162 1.61 16.13 10.12
N ILE A 163 1.56 14.99 9.42
CA ILE A 163 2.74 14.24 9.01
C ILE A 163 3.40 14.83 7.75
N ARG A 164 2.67 15.59 6.92
CA ARG A 164 3.17 16.05 5.62
C ARG A 164 4.46 16.87 5.78
N GLY A 165 4.50 17.77 6.76
CA GLY A 165 5.69 18.58 7.04
C GLY A 165 6.89 17.73 7.42
N LEU A 166 6.68 16.72 8.26
CA LEU A 166 7.72 15.79 8.68
C LEU A 166 8.24 14.94 7.52
N LEU A 167 7.35 14.39 6.68
CA LEU A 167 7.74 13.60 5.50
C LEU A 167 8.49 14.43 4.47
N HIS A 168 8.08 15.68 4.21
CA HIS A 168 8.79 16.57 3.28
C HIS A 168 10.19 16.93 3.78
N ALA A 169 10.32 17.25 5.07
CA ALA A 169 11.62 17.50 5.69
C ALA A 169 12.54 16.28 5.55
N ARG A 170 12.00 15.07 5.76
CA ARG A 170 12.75 13.81 5.64
C ARG A 170 13.09 13.46 4.21
N LEU A 171 12.20 13.72 3.26
CA LEU A 171 12.46 13.50 1.84
C LEU A 171 13.66 14.34 1.41
N ARG A 172 13.70 15.63 1.79
CA ARG A 172 14.84 16.52 1.51
C ARG A 172 16.16 16.02 2.11
N THR A 173 16.14 15.53 3.35
CA THR A 173 17.34 14.96 3.97
C THR A 173 17.78 13.67 3.28
N SER A 174 16.83 12.82 2.86
CA SER A 174 17.12 11.54 2.20
C SER A 174 17.68 11.74 0.79
N THR A 175 17.18 12.74 0.05
CA THR A 175 17.73 13.11 -1.26
C THR A 175 19.15 13.65 -1.16
N LEU A 176 19.44 14.50 -0.16
CA LEU A 176 20.80 15.00 0.08
C LEU A 176 21.77 13.88 0.49
N ARG A 177 21.29 12.86 1.19
CA ARG A 177 22.09 11.70 1.64
C ARG A 177 22.22 10.60 0.58
N ASN A 178 21.56 10.73 -0.58
CA ASN A 178 21.47 9.70 -1.62
C ASN A 178 20.97 8.35 -1.09
N ASP A 179 19.98 8.37 -0.19
CA ASP A 179 19.28 7.16 0.24
C ASP A 179 18.11 6.85 -0.69
N TYR A 180 18.35 5.92 -1.62
CA TYR A 180 17.39 5.52 -2.64
C TYR A 180 16.18 4.75 -2.08
N GLU A 181 16.34 3.96 -1.03
CA GLU A 181 15.24 3.14 -0.50
C GLU A 181 14.32 3.97 0.40
N GLY A 182 14.89 4.78 1.30
CA GLY A 182 14.10 5.71 2.11
C GLY A 182 13.39 6.76 1.26
N GLN A 183 14.05 7.32 0.25
CA GLN A 183 13.42 8.26 -0.70
C GLN A 183 12.19 7.63 -1.39
N ALA A 184 12.32 6.41 -1.92
CA ALA A 184 11.23 5.73 -2.60
C ALA A 184 10.01 5.49 -1.68
N VAL A 185 10.24 5.04 -0.45
CA VAL A 185 9.16 4.80 0.52
C VAL A 185 8.50 6.11 0.95
N LEU A 186 9.29 7.16 1.20
CA LEU A 186 8.77 8.48 1.57
C LEU A 186 7.90 9.08 0.46
N ILE A 187 8.34 9.01 -0.80
CA ILE A 187 7.54 9.44 -1.96
C ILE A 187 6.23 8.65 -2.00
N ASN A 188 6.27 7.33 -1.87
CA ASN A 188 5.06 6.50 -1.88
C ASN A 188 4.09 6.85 -0.74
N CYS A 189 4.60 7.18 0.45
CA CYS A 189 3.77 7.60 1.59
C CYS A 189 3.14 8.99 1.36
N LEU A 190 3.91 9.94 0.81
CA LEU A 190 3.42 11.26 0.42
C LEU A 190 2.32 11.17 -0.65
N LEU A 191 2.54 10.38 -1.71
CA LEU A 191 1.54 10.17 -2.75
C LEU A 191 0.27 9.58 -2.16
N ARG A 192 0.38 8.55 -1.30
CA ARG A 192 -0.79 7.97 -0.63
C ARG A 192 -1.56 9.02 0.19
N ASN A 193 -0.86 9.90 0.90
CA ASN A 193 -1.45 11.00 1.65
C ASN A 193 -2.24 11.95 0.73
N TYR A 194 -1.65 12.40 -0.38
CA TYR A 194 -2.34 13.26 -1.35
C TYR A 194 -3.55 12.59 -1.99
N LEU A 195 -3.44 11.30 -2.31
CA LEU A 195 -4.53 10.51 -2.89
C LEU A 195 -5.70 10.28 -1.90
N HIS A 196 -5.42 10.22 -0.60
CA HIS A 196 -6.47 10.10 0.43
C HIS A 196 -7.34 11.36 0.50
N TYR A 197 -6.72 12.54 0.44
CA TYR A 197 -7.43 13.82 0.46
C TYR A 197 -7.88 14.30 -0.95
N ALA A 198 -7.66 13.50 -1.99
CA ALA A 198 -7.97 13.82 -3.38
C ALA A 198 -7.24 15.07 -3.95
N LEU A 199 -6.05 15.41 -3.44
CA LEU A 199 -5.21 16.50 -3.96
C LEU A 199 -4.36 16.03 -5.16
N TYR A 200 -5.00 15.77 -6.29
CA TYR A 200 -4.33 15.23 -7.48
C TYR A 200 -3.31 16.21 -8.11
N ASP A 201 -3.59 17.52 -8.11
CA ASP A 201 -2.68 18.51 -8.71
C ASP A 201 -1.38 18.70 -7.92
N GLN A 202 -1.45 18.61 -6.58
CA GLN A 202 -0.25 18.67 -5.75
C GLN A 202 0.60 17.40 -5.92
N ALA A 203 -0.05 16.24 -6.05
CA ALA A 203 0.64 14.99 -6.29
C ALA A 203 1.38 15.00 -7.65
N ASP A 204 0.76 15.51 -8.71
CA ASP A 204 1.39 15.61 -10.03
C ASP A 204 2.58 16.58 -10.04
N LYS A 205 2.45 17.74 -9.37
CA LYS A 205 3.56 18.69 -9.18
C LYS A 205 4.72 18.07 -8.41
N LEU A 206 4.43 17.21 -7.43
CA LEU A 206 5.48 16.48 -6.71
C LEU A 206 6.17 15.49 -7.65
N VAL A 207 5.41 14.65 -8.36
CA VAL A 207 5.96 13.62 -9.26
C VAL A 207 6.83 14.21 -10.36
N SER A 208 6.38 15.29 -11.00
CA SER A 208 7.12 15.97 -12.08
C SER A 208 8.46 16.55 -11.62
N LYS A 209 8.60 16.90 -10.34
CA LYS A 209 9.82 17.49 -9.77
C LYS A 209 10.69 16.48 -9.02
N SER A 210 10.11 15.37 -8.57
CA SER A 210 10.84 14.33 -7.84
C SER A 210 11.43 13.30 -8.81
N VAL A 211 12.73 13.07 -8.74
CA VAL A 211 13.35 11.93 -9.44
C VAL A 211 13.13 10.68 -8.59
N PHE A 212 12.37 9.72 -9.11
CA PHE A 212 12.22 8.42 -8.44
C PHE A 212 13.50 7.59 -8.65
N PRO A 213 14.10 7.06 -7.58
CA PRO A 213 15.39 6.40 -7.69
C PRO A 213 15.30 5.01 -8.32
N GLU A 214 16.22 4.69 -9.24
CA GLU A 214 16.22 3.43 -10.00
C GLU A 214 16.55 2.20 -9.14
N ASN A 215 17.42 2.37 -8.14
CA ASN A 215 17.87 1.30 -7.24
C ASN A 215 16.83 0.87 -6.18
N ALA A 216 15.61 1.40 -6.23
CA ALA A 216 14.56 1.06 -5.29
C ALA A 216 14.04 -0.38 -5.46
N SER A 217 13.49 -0.95 -4.39
CA SER A 217 12.87 -2.27 -4.42
C SER A 217 11.75 -2.34 -5.47
N ASN A 218 11.66 -3.47 -6.20
CA ASN A 218 10.59 -3.74 -7.15
C ASN A 218 9.19 -3.55 -6.55
N ASN A 219 9.03 -3.84 -5.26
CA ASN A 219 7.77 -3.64 -4.54
C ASN A 219 7.41 -2.15 -4.41
N GLU A 220 8.39 -1.28 -4.15
CA GLU A 220 8.15 0.17 -4.07
C GLU A 220 7.92 0.76 -5.46
N TRP A 221 8.62 0.27 -6.48
CA TRP A 221 8.36 0.61 -7.88
C TRP A 221 6.93 0.26 -8.32
N ALA A 222 6.43 -0.92 -7.94
CA ALA A 222 5.07 -1.32 -8.27
C ALA A 222 4.03 -0.39 -7.63
N ARG A 223 4.24 0.03 -6.37
CA ARG A 223 3.35 0.99 -5.68
C ARG A 223 3.42 2.37 -6.31
N PHE A 224 4.62 2.86 -6.61
CA PHE A 224 4.83 4.14 -7.25
C PHE A 224 4.09 4.22 -8.60
N LEU A 225 4.27 3.21 -9.45
CA LEU A 225 3.59 3.13 -10.75
C LEU A 225 2.07 3.04 -10.63
N TYR A 226 1.56 2.37 -9.60
CA TYR A 226 0.12 2.36 -9.32
C TYR A 226 -0.41 3.75 -8.94
N TYR A 227 0.29 4.48 -8.06
CA TYR A 227 -0.11 5.85 -7.69
C TYR A 227 0.00 6.80 -8.88
N LEU A 228 1.07 6.68 -9.67
CA LEU A 228 1.27 7.45 -10.89
C LEU A 228 0.14 7.21 -11.89
N GLY A 229 -0.18 5.94 -12.16
CA GLY A 229 -1.28 5.57 -13.03
C GLY A 229 -2.62 6.13 -12.54
N ARG A 230 -2.87 6.14 -11.23
CA ARG A 230 -4.09 6.72 -10.65
C ARG A 230 -4.16 8.24 -10.79
N ILE A 231 -3.06 8.96 -10.58
CA ILE A 231 -2.99 10.41 -10.76
C ILE A 231 -3.23 10.77 -12.23
N LYS A 232 -2.58 10.05 -13.14
CA LYS A 232 -2.71 10.25 -14.59
C LYS A 232 -4.11 9.93 -15.10
N ALA A 233 -4.74 8.86 -14.60
CA ALA A 233 -6.13 8.54 -14.90
C ALA A 233 -7.10 9.64 -14.44
N ALA A 234 -6.86 10.28 -13.29
CA ALA A 234 -7.69 11.38 -12.81
C ALA A 234 -7.62 12.60 -13.75
N ARG A 235 -6.42 12.90 -14.30
CA ARG A 235 -6.16 14.02 -15.23
C ARG A 235 -6.56 13.76 -16.69
N LEU A 236 -7.24 12.65 -16.98
CA LEU A 236 -7.70 12.24 -18.32
C LEU A 236 -6.59 11.73 -19.26
N GLU A 237 -5.36 11.54 -18.77
CA GLU A 237 -4.25 10.94 -19.54
C GLU A 237 -4.32 9.41 -19.48
N TYR A 238 -5.31 8.82 -20.16
CA TYR A 238 -5.60 7.38 -20.04
C TYR A 238 -4.54 6.47 -20.66
N SER A 239 -3.91 6.87 -21.77
CA SER A 239 -2.91 6.06 -22.47
C SER A 239 -1.67 5.81 -21.63
N ASP A 240 -1.15 6.85 -20.97
CA ASP A 240 0.02 6.73 -20.11
C ASP A 240 -0.33 6.09 -18.76
N ALA A 241 -1.52 6.38 -18.23
CA ALA A 241 -2.03 5.69 -17.05
C ALA A 241 -2.07 4.17 -17.25
N HIS A 242 -2.57 3.70 -18.41
CA HIS A 242 -2.61 2.28 -18.73
C HIS A 242 -1.21 1.65 -18.79
N LYS A 243 -0.25 2.29 -19.47
CA LYS A 243 1.16 1.81 -19.52
C LYS A 243 1.75 1.64 -18.12
N HIS A 244 1.58 2.63 -17.24
CA HIS A 244 2.09 2.57 -15.88
C HIS A 244 1.40 1.50 -15.03
N LEU A 245 0.09 1.31 -15.19
CA LEU A 245 -0.66 0.26 -14.48
C LEU A 245 -0.25 -1.15 -14.94
N VAL A 246 -0.03 -1.36 -16.24
CA VAL A 246 0.48 -2.64 -16.76
C VAL A 246 1.89 -2.92 -16.23
N GLN A 247 2.77 -1.92 -16.21
CA GLN A 247 4.09 -2.06 -15.60
C GLN A 247 4.02 -2.37 -14.10
N ALA A 248 3.11 -1.73 -13.36
CA ALA A 248 2.89 -2.01 -11.94
C ALA A 248 2.45 -3.46 -11.70
N LEU A 249 1.54 -3.98 -12.52
CA LEU A 249 1.05 -5.35 -12.45
C LEU A 249 2.15 -6.38 -12.77
N ARG A 250 3.04 -6.08 -13.73
CA ARG A 250 4.19 -6.94 -14.06
C ARG A 250 5.26 -6.96 -12.97
N LYS A 251 5.52 -5.82 -12.32
CA LYS A 251 6.50 -5.71 -11.23
C LYS A 251 5.99 -6.25 -9.88
N ALA A 252 4.68 -6.45 -9.73
CA ALA A 252 4.09 -7.00 -8.51
C ALA A 252 4.44 -8.50 -8.33
N PRO A 253 4.68 -8.98 -7.09
CA PRO A 253 5.01 -10.38 -6.85
C PRO A 253 3.80 -11.28 -7.17
N GLN A 254 4.06 -12.37 -7.90
CA GLN A 254 2.99 -13.21 -8.47
C GLN A 254 2.14 -13.94 -7.42
N THR A 255 2.74 -14.45 -6.34
CA THR A 255 2.08 -15.39 -5.43
C THR A 255 1.59 -14.79 -4.10
N ALA A 256 2.19 -13.68 -3.63
CA ALA A 256 1.93 -13.17 -2.27
C ALA A 256 0.98 -11.96 -2.20
N ALA A 257 0.91 -11.13 -3.24
CA ALA A 257 0.25 -9.82 -3.17
C ALA A 257 -1.15 -9.81 -3.84
N VAL A 258 -2.04 -10.69 -3.39
CA VAL A 258 -3.39 -10.84 -3.97
C VAL A 258 -4.20 -9.54 -3.88
N GLY A 259 -4.21 -8.87 -2.73
CA GLY A 259 -4.99 -7.63 -2.53
C GLY A 259 -4.53 -6.47 -3.42
N PHE A 260 -3.21 -6.23 -3.50
CA PHE A 260 -2.67 -5.18 -4.37
C PHE A 260 -2.96 -5.46 -5.85
N ARG A 261 -2.85 -6.72 -6.27
CA ARG A 261 -3.18 -7.12 -7.64
C ARG A 261 -4.67 -6.92 -7.94
N GLN A 262 -5.56 -7.24 -7.00
CA GLN A 262 -7.00 -6.97 -7.16
C GLN A 262 -7.24 -5.47 -7.36
N THR A 263 -6.69 -4.60 -6.51
CA THR A 263 -6.91 -3.14 -6.62
C THR A 263 -6.31 -2.55 -7.89
N ALA A 264 -5.08 -2.95 -8.25
CA ALA A 264 -4.43 -2.49 -9.47
C ALA A 264 -5.18 -2.97 -10.73
N GLN A 265 -5.67 -4.21 -10.74
CA GLN A 265 -6.43 -4.76 -11.86
C GLN A 265 -7.79 -4.08 -12.03
N LYS A 266 -8.50 -3.80 -10.92
CA LYS A 266 -9.77 -3.04 -10.97
C LYS A 266 -9.58 -1.70 -11.68
N LEU A 267 -8.55 -0.95 -11.29
CA LEU A 267 -8.24 0.33 -11.91
C LEU A 267 -7.80 0.18 -13.37
N ALA A 268 -6.95 -0.81 -13.68
CA ALA A 268 -6.50 -1.09 -15.04
C ALA A 268 -7.68 -1.37 -15.99
N ILE A 269 -8.64 -2.19 -15.57
CA ILE A 269 -9.86 -2.49 -16.35
C ILE A 269 -10.67 -1.20 -16.59
N VAL A 270 -10.85 -0.35 -15.58
CA VAL A 270 -11.58 0.91 -15.75
C VAL A 270 -10.87 1.83 -16.77
N VAL A 271 -9.54 1.90 -16.72
CA VAL A 271 -8.77 2.72 -17.67
C VAL A 271 -8.80 2.14 -19.09
N GLU A 272 -8.74 0.82 -19.25
CA GLU A 272 -8.90 0.15 -20.57
C GLU A 272 -10.28 0.44 -21.18
N LEU A 273 -11.34 0.31 -20.38
CA LEU A 273 -12.69 0.69 -20.82
C LEU A 273 -12.81 2.19 -21.13
N LEU A 274 -12.00 3.03 -20.47
CA LEU A 274 -11.95 4.47 -20.74
C LEU A 274 -11.24 4.79 -22.07
N LEU A 275 -10.32 3.93 -22.52
CA LEU A 275 -9.71 4.01 -23.85
C LEU A 275 -10.64 3.48 -24.96
N GLY A 276 -11.67 2.73 -24.59
CA GLY A 276 -12.59 2.07 -25.54
C GLY A 276 -12.11 0.68 -25.97
N ASP A 277 -11.07 0.15 -25.31
CA ASP A 277 -10.58 -1.20 -25.50
C ASP A 277 -11.26 -2.16 -24.52
N ILE A 278 -11.52 -3.40 -24.98
CA ILE A 278 -12.18 -4.41 -24.17
C ILE A 278 -11.11 -5.29 -23.49
N PRO A 279 -11.14 -5.43 -22.15
CA PRO A 279 -10.18 -6.26 -21.43
C PRO A 279 -10.27 -7.73 -21.81
N GLU A 280 -9.14 -8.43 -21.77
CA GLU A 280 -9.09 -9.87 -22.04
C GLU A 280 -9.88 -10.70 -21.01
N ARG A 281 -10.65 -11.68 -21.50
CA ARG A 281 -11.45 -12.59 -20.66
C ARG A 281 -10.61 -13.43 -19.68
N ALA A 282 -9.34 -13.66 -19.99
CA ALA A 282 -8.43 -14.44 -19.15
C ALA A 282 -8.21 -13.79 -17.77
N ILE A 283 -8.25 -12.45 -17.69
CA ILE A 283 -8.06 -11.66 -16.47
C ILE A 283 -9.13 -12.03 -15.42
N PHE A 284 -10.37 -12.20 -15.85
CA PHE A 284 -11.51 -12.50 -14.97
C PHE A 284 -11.58 -13.96 -14.51
N ARG A 285 -10.81 -14.86 -15.14
CA ARG A 285 -10.83 -16.31 -14.82
C ARG A 285 -9.94 -16.66 -13.63
N GLN A 286 -9.00 -15.81 -13.26
CA GLN A 286 -8.04 -16.09 -12.17
C GLN A 286 -8.78 -16.28 -10.84
N ALA A 287 -8.57 -17.44 -10.20
CA ALA A 287 -9.28 -17.86 -8.98
C ALA A 287 -9.29 -16.81 -7.84
N PRO A 288 -8.16 -16.13 -7.51
CA PRO A 288 -8.17 -15.13 -6.45
C PRO A 288 -8.82 -13.79 -6.84
N LEU A 289 -9.01 -13.50 -8.13
CA LEU A 289 -9.54 -12.21 -8.60
C LEU A 289 -11.03 -12.27 -8.93
N ARG A 290 -11.57 -13.46 -9.22
CA ARG A 290 -12.95 -13.66 -9.71
C ARG A 290 -14.02 -12.99 -8.83
N LYS A 291 -13.96 -13.16 -7.51
CA LYS A 291 -14.96 -12.58 -6.59
C LYS A 291 -14.91 -11.06 -6.57
N ALA A 292 -13.72 -10.48 -6.52
CA ALA A 292 -13.51 -9.03 -6.46
C ALA A 292 -13.79 -8.32 -7.80
N LEU A 293 -13.66 -9.02 -8.92
CA LEU A 293 -13.88 -8.49 -10.27
C LEU A 293 -15.30 -8.74 -10.81
N ALA A 294 -16.17 -9.45 -10.11
CA ALA A 294 -17.53 -9.73 -10.59
C ALA A 294 -18.35 -8.45 -10.97
N PRO A 295 -18.32 -7.36 -10.18
CA PRO A 295 -18.99 -6.11 -10.57
C PRO A 295 -18.38 -5.47 -11.81
N TYR A 296 -17.04 -5.47 -11.89
CA TYR A 296 -16.31 -4.94 -13.04
C TYR A 296 -16.53 -5.79 -14.29
N PHE A 297 -16.76 -7.08 -14.16
CA PHE A 297 -17.13 -7.95 -15.27
C PHE A 297 -18.50 -7.59 -15.85
N GLN A 298 -19.52 -7.37 -15.00
CA GLN A 298 -20.83 -6.91 -15.46
C GLN A 298 -20.75 -5.53 -16.12
N LEU A 299 -19.93 -4.63 -15.56
CA LEU A 299 -19.63 -3.33 -16.16
C LEU A 299 -19.03 -3.48 -17.57
N THR A 300 -18.01 -4.35 -17.75
CA THR A 300 -17.40 -4.59 -19.07
C THR A 300 -18.40 -5.18 -20.06
N GLN A 301 -19.34 -6.02 -19.60
CA GLN A 301 -20.39 -6.59 -20.44
C GLN A 301 -21.37 -5.52 -20.91
N ALA A 302 -21.76 -4.58 -20.04
CA ALA A 302 -22.63 -3.45 -20.40
C ALA A 302 -21.95 -2.53 -21.44
N VAL A 303 -20.67 -2.21 -21.23
CA VAL A 303 -19.87 -1.37 -22.16
C VAL A 303 -19.72 -2.07 -23.52
N ARG A 304 -19.40 -3.36 -23.54
CA ARG A 304 -19.25 -4.14 -24.78
C ARG A 304 -20.53 -4.20 -25.60
N LEU A 305 -21.68 -4.37 -24.94
CA LEU A 305 -22.98 -4.42 -25.61
C LEU A 305 -23.48 -3.03 -26.03
N GLY A 306 -22.91 -1.95 -25.48
CA GLY A 306 -23.36 -0.59 -25.76
C GLY A 306 -24.75 -0.27 -25.19
N ASN A 307 -25.20 -0.99 -24.16
CA ASN A 307 -26.55 -0.82 -23.61
C ASN A 307 -26.53 0.11 -22.38
N LEU A 308 -27.15 1.27 -22.51
CA LEU A 308 -27.24 2.30 -21.46
C LEU A 308 -28.10 1.87 -20.25
N GLN A 309 -29.16 1.10 -20.47
CA GLN A 309 -30.06 0.64 -19.39
C GLN A 309 -29.33 -0.32 -18.45
N ARG A 310 -28.67 -1.34 -19.01
CA ARG A 310 -27.86 -2.27 -18.23
C ARG A 310 -26.70 -1.59 -17.52
N PHE A 311 -26.13 -0.55 -18.11
CA PHE A 311 -25.10 0.26 -17.47
C PHE A 311 -25.65 1.02 -16.25
N GLY A 312 -26.87 1.57 -16.34
CA GLY A 312 -27.59 2.17 -15.21
C GLY A 312 -27.86 1.18 -14.08
N GLU A 313 -28.42 0.01 -14.40
CA GLU A 313 -28.69 -1.06 -13.43
C GLU A 313 -27.43 -1.51 -12.67
N VAL A 314 -26.31 -1.67 -13.38
CA VAL A 314 -25.02 -2.04 -12.76
C VAL A 314 -24.50 -0.93 -11.84
N LEU A 315 -24.69 0.34 -12.22
CA LEU A 315 -24.31 1.49 -11.40
C LEU A 315 -25.13 1.58 -10.10
N GLU A 316 -26.42 1.29 -10.16
CA GLU A 316 -27.30 1.29 -8.98
C GLU A 316 -26.97 0.12 -8.06
N ASN A 317 -26.82 -1.09 -8.61
CA ASN A 317 -26.56 -2.30 -7.82
C ASN A 317 -25.17 -2.32 -7.17
N PHE A 318 -24.12 -1.82 -7.86
CA PHE A 318 -22.73 -1.90 -7.38
C PHE A 318 -22.12 -0.55 -7.00
N GLY A 319 -22.93 0.52 -6.94
CA GLY A 319 -22.45 1.87 -6.66
C GLY A 319 -21.64 2.01 -5.36
N THR A 320 -22.03 1.28 -4.30
CA THR A 320 -21.32 1.28 -3.00
C THR A 320 -19.92 0.70 -3.12
N GLN A 321 -19.75 -0.39 -3.87
CA GLN A 321 -18.44 -1.03 -4.08
C GLN A 321 -17.51 -0.12 -4.89
N PHE A 322 -18.04 0.53 -5.93
CA PHE A 322 -17.25 1.47 -6.75
C PHE A 322 -16.83 2.74 -6.00
N ARG A 323 -17.64 3.19 -5.02
CA ARG A 323 -17.26 4.29 -4.11
C ARG A 323 -16.14 3.88 -3.16
N ASN A 324 -16.23 2.68 -2.58
CA ASN A 324 -15.16 2.12 -1.74
C ASN A 324 -13.84 1.94 -2.50
N ASP A 325 -13.92 1.59 -3.79
CA ASP A 325 -12.74 1.46 -4.66
C ASP A 325 -12.23 2.83 -5.20
N HIS A 326 -12.89 3.95 -4.86
CA HIS A 326 -12.60 5.30 -5.37
C HIS A 326 -12.58 5.42 -6.91
N THR A 327 -13.22 4.49 -7.62
CA THR A 327 -13.30 4.49 -9.10
C THR A 327 -14.60 5.08 -9.62
N PHE A 328 -15.53 5.48 -8.74
CA PHE A 328 -16.86 5.93 -9.13
C PHE A 328 -16.86 7.11 -10.13
N THR A 329 -15.98 8.11 -9.92
CA THR A 329 -15.86 9.27 -10.82
C THR A 329 -15.39 8.89 -12.22
N LEU A 330 -14.48 7.91 -12.32
CA LEU A 330 -14.01 7.37 -13.59
C LEU A 330 -15.11 6.57 -14.30
N ILE A 331 -15.90 5.80 -13.54
CA ILE A 331 -16.98 4.99 -14.09
C ILE A 331 -18.12 5.87 -14.63
N LEU A 332 -18.45 6.99 -13.99
CA LEU A 332 -19.45 7.93 -14.55
C LEU A 332 -19.06 8.43 -15.95
N ARG A 333 -17.75 8.60 -16.21
CA ARG A 333 -17.23 9.01 -17.53
C ARG A 333 -17.37 7.91 -18.58
N LEU A 334 -17.47 6.63 -18.18
CA LEU A 334 -17.68 5.52 -19.12
C LEU A 334 -19.00 5.63 -19.88
N ARG A 335 -20.00 6.38 -19.39
CA ARG A 335 -21.27 6.58 -20.12
C ARG A 335 -21.04 7.10 -21.54
N GLN A 336 -20.15 8.07 -21.71
CA GLN A 336 -19.79 8.61 -23.04
C GLN A 336 -19.11 7.54 -23.92
N ASN A 337 -18.30 6.66 -23.32
CA ASN A 337 -17.66 5.57 -24.05
C ASN A 337 -18.61 4.45 -24.42
N VAL A 338 -19.61 4.16 -23.59
CA VAL A 338 -20.67 3.19 -23.92
C VAL A 338 -21.42 3.67 -25.16
N ILE A 339 -21.76 4.96 -25.21
CA ILE A 339 -22.41 5.59 -26.38
C ILE A 339 -21.51 5.49 -27.62
N LYS A 340 -20.23 5.89 -27.51
CA LYS A 340 -19.27 5.77 -28.63
C LYS A 340 -19.12 4.33 -29.13
N THR A 341 -19.08 3.36 -28.22
CA THR A 341 -18.95 1.94 -28.58
C THR A 341 -20.22 1.42 -29.26
N ALA A 342 -21.39 1.84 -28.78
CA ALA A 342 -22.67 1.50 -29.39
C ALA A 342 -22.79 2.06 -30.82
N ILE A 343 -22.41 3.33 -31.02
CA ILE A 343 -22.40 3.97 -32.34
C ILE A 343 -21.41 3.28 -33.27
N ARG A 344 -20.21 2.95 -32.81
CA ARG A 344 -19.23 2.18 -33.60
C ARG A 344 -19.81 0.83 -34.04
N SER A 345 -20.51 0.12 -33.15
CA SER A 345 -21.17 -1.16 -33.48
C SER A 345 -22.27 -0.98 -34.53
N ILE A 346 -23.08 0.07 -34.41
CA ILE A 346 -24.14 0.41 -35.39
C ILE A 346 -23.52 0.77 -36.75
N GLY A 347 -22.47 1.60 -36.77
CA GLY A 347 -21.77 2.00 -37.99
C GLY A 347 -21.08 0.85 -38.71
N LEU A 348 -20.63 -0.17 -37.97
CA LEU A 348 -20.11 -1.42 -38.57
C LEU A 348 -21.22 -2.32 -39.12
N SER A 349 -22.43 -2.24 -38.57
CA SER A 349 -23.55 -3.13 -38.93
C SER A 349 -24.41 -2.58 -40.07
N TYR A 350 -24.48 -1.27 -40.23
CA TYR A 350 -25.39 -0.60 -41.17
C TYR A 350 -24.64 0.38 -42.07
N SER A 351 -24.91 0.32 -43.38
CA SER A 351 -24.37 1.30 -44.34
C SER A 351 -25.10 2.64 -44.30
N ARG A 352 -26.41 2.64 -44.01
CA ARG A 352 -27.25 3.83 -43.81
C ARG A 352 -28.27 3.52 -42.72
N ILE A 353 -28.48 4.44 -41.79
CA ILE A 353 -29.47 4.31 -40.72
C ILE A 353 -30.07 5.69 -40.40
N SER A 354 -31.37 5.73 -40.08
CA SER A 354 -32.04 6.97 -39.67
C SER A 354 -31.67 7.35 -38.23
N PRO A 355 -31.47 8.64 -37.90
CA PRO A 355 -31.23 9.10 -36.53
C PRO A 355 -32.32 8.66 -35.53
N LYS A 356 -33.58 8.55 -35.98
CA LYS A 356 -34.71 8.06 -35.16
C LYS A 356 -34.52 6.60 -34.72
N ASP A 357 -33.98 5.77 -35.59
CA ASP A 357 -33.73 4.35 -35.28
C ASP A 357 -32.46 4.17 -34.43
N ILE A 358 -31.48 5.07 -34.55
CA ILE A 358 -30.32 5.14 -33.65
C ILE A 358 -30.79 5.49 -32.23
N ALA A 359 -31.60 6.54 -32.08
CA ALA A 359 -32.15 6.97 -30.78
C ALA A 359 -32.91 5.83 -30.09
N ARG A 360 -33.79 5.13 -30.83
CA ARG A 360 -34.55 3.98 -30.31
C ARG A 360 -33.65 2.83 -29.86
N LYS A 361 -32.56 2.55 -30.59
CA LYS A 361 -31.61 1.47 -30.23
C LYS A 361 -30.72 1.81 -29.05
N LEU A 362 -30.37 3.08 -28.88
CA LEU A 362 -29.57 3.55 -27.75
C LEU A 362 -30.41 3.81 -26.50
N GLY A 363 -31.74 3.94 -26.64
CA GLY A 363 -32.62 4.35 -25.55
C GLY A 363 -32.44 5.82 -25.18
N LEU A 364 -32.23 6.67 -26.18
CA LEU A 364 -32.20 8.14 -26.03
C LEU A 364 -33.61 8.70 -26.23
N ASP A 365 -33.97 9.71 -25.44
CA ASP A 365 -35.33 10.27 -25.39
C ASP A 365 -35.65 11.18 -26.60
N SER A 366 -34.63 11.77 -27.25
CA SER A 366 -34.79 12.67 -28.39
C SER A 366 -34.02 12.21 -29.64
N ALA A 367 -34.62 12.42 -30.82
CA ALA A 367 -33.96 12.24 -32.11
C ALA A 367 -32.90 13.33 -32.37
N GLU A 368 -33.08 14.54 -31.80
CA GLU A 368 -32.13 15.65 -31.91
C GLU A 368 -30.84 15.34 -31.15
N ASP A 369 -30.94 14.71 -29.97
CA ASP A 369 -29.78 14.25 -29.21
C ASP A 369 -28.97 13.21 -29.99
N ALA A 370 -29.63 12.36 -30.79
CA ALA A 370 -28.94 11.42 -31.66
C ALA A 370 -28.22 12.12 -32.82
N GLU A 371 -28.76 13.23 -33.35
CA GLU A 371 -28.09 14.05 -34.36
C GLU A 371 -26.88 14.81 -33.81
N PHE A 372 -26.90 15.27 -32.55
CA PHE A 372 -25.75 15.94 -31.94
C PHE A 372 -24.60 14.99 -31.55
N ILE A 373 -24.88 13.70 -31.35
CA ILE A 373 -23.89 12.70 -30.92
C ILE A 373 -23.22 12.01 -32.11
N VAL A 374 -23.94 11.80 -33.22
CA VAL A 374 -23.44 11.25 -34.49
C VAL A 374 -22.59 12.29 -35.21
#